data_AF-A0A2E7HWH7-F1
#
_entry.id   AF-A0A2E7HWH7-F1
#
_cell.length_a   1.000
_cell.length_b   1.000
_cell.length_c   1.000
_cell.angle_alpha   90.00
_cell.angle_beta   90.00
_cell.angle_gamma   90.00
#
_symmetry.space_group_name_H-M   'P 1'
#
loop_
_entity.id
_entity.type
_entity.pdbx_description
1 polymer ?
#
loop_
_entity_poly.entity_id
_entity_poly.type
_entity_poly.pdbx_seq_one_letter_code
_entity_poly.pdbx_strand_id
1 'polypeptide(L)'
;MENERLNDFKDAVDSLNIKTGAPNRDKLYQLLGAILMISGIVLAFVAYFVAGAQNSGDLAVDNIEHNEHIILAICGVSITVVGAAMFIKFGITRFMRFWLIRKIYEDGKS
;
A
#
# COMPACT_ATOMS: atom_id res chain seq x y z
N MET A 1 -20.87 20.51 35.81
CA MET A 1 -20.18 21.12 34.65
C MET A 1 -19.25 20.13 33.96
N GLU A 2 -18.30 19.48 34.65
CA GLU A 2 -17.36 18.53 34.01
C GLU A 2 -18.06 17.27 33.43
N ASN A 3 -19.01 16.71 34.17
CA ASN A 3 -19.81 15.54 33.73
C ASN A 3 -20.74 15.85 32.56
N GLU A 4 -21.15 17.11 32.40
CA GLU A 4 -22.06 17.56 31.33
C GLU A 4 -21.30 17.66 30.01
N ARG A 5 -20.09 18.22 30.03
CA ARG A 5 -19.18 18.25 28.86
C ARG A 5 -18.73 16.85 28.43
N LEU A 6 -18.56 15.94 29.38
CA LEU A 6 -18.22 14.54 29.09
C LEU A 6 -19.38 13.81 28.40
N ASN A 7 -20.61 14.10 28.79
CA ASN A 7 -21.80 13.52 28.18
C ASN A 7 -22.05 14.11 26.79
N ASP A 8 -21.93 15.43 26.61
CA ASP A 8 -22.03 16.06 25.28
C ASP A 8 -20.97 15.53 24.31
N PHE A 9 -19.75 15.28 24.79
CA PHE A 9 -18.70 14.67 23.98
C PHE A 9 -19.01 13.22 23.61
N LYS A 10 -19.56 12.42 24.55
CA LYS A 10 -19.99 11.05 24.27
C LYS A 10 -21.12 11.01 23.26
N ASP A 11 -22.13 11.87 23.40
CA ASP A 11 -23.24 11.97 22.47
C ASP A 11 -22.79 12.44 21.09
N ALA A 12 -21.83 13.38 21.02
CA ALA A 12 -21.22 13.78 19.76
C ALA A 12 -20.43 12.63 19.10
N VAL A 13 -19.68 11.84 19.87
CA VAL A 13 -18.92 10.68 19.37
C VAL A 13 -19.84 9.55 18.91
N ASP A 14 -20.90 9.26 19.66
CA ASP A 14 -21.90 8.26 19.27
C ASP A 14 -22.70 8.73 18.03
N SER A 15 -23.01 10.03 17.94
CA SER A 15 -23.67 10.61 16.76
C SER A 15 -22.84 10.51 15.48
N LEU A 16 -21.51 10.54 15.61
CA LEU A 16 -20.61 10.41 14.47
C LEU A 16 -20.62 9.00 13.88
N ASN A 17 -21.18 8.00 14.59
CA ASN A 17 -21.32 6.59 14.17
C ASN A 17 -20.15 6.11 13.30
N ILE A 18 -18.93 6.50 13.71
CA ILE A 18 -17.75 6.24 12.92
C ILE A 18 -17.50 4.77 13.12
N LYS A 19 -17.87 3.99 12.11
CA LYS A 19 -17.51 2.58 11.98
C LYS A 19 -16.01 2.52 12.24
N THR A 20 -15.64 2.14 13.46
CA THR A 20 -14.25 2.07 13.89
C THR A 20 -13.66 0.93 13.07
N GLY A 21 -13.14 1.29 11.90
CA GLY A 21 -12.55 0.34 10.96
C GLY A 21 -11.48 -0.42 11.73
N ALA A 22 -11.69 -1.72 11.87
CA ALA A 22 -10.88 -2.58 12.73
C ALA A 22 -9.39 -2.25 12.55
N PRO A 23 -8.68 -1.76 13.59
CA PRO A 23 -7.31 -1.25 13.50
C PRO A 23 -6.32 -2.23 12.84
N ASN A 24 -6.65 -3.52 12.89
CA ASN A 24 -5.84 -4.59 12.34
C ASN A 24 -5.93 -4.71 10.81
N ARG A 25 -7.06 -4.36 10.19
CA ARG A 25 -7.25 -4.49 8.73
C ARG A 25 -6.39 -3.53 7.94
N ASP A 26 -6.21 -2.30 8.44
CA ASP A 26 -5.38 -1.30 7.75
C ASP A 26 -3.89 -1.70 7.74
N LYS A 27 -3.41 -2.33 8.82
CA LYS A 27 -2.06 -2.93 8.85
C LYS A 27 -1.93 -4.07 7.84
N LEU A 28 -2.94 -4.93 7.76
CA LEU A 28 -2.97 -6.04 6.80
C LEU A 28 -2.90 -5.51 5.37
N TYR A 29 -3.70 -4.51 5.01
CA TYR A 29 -3.68 -3.92 3.67
C TYR A 29 -2.39 -3.17 3.35
N GLN A 30 -1.78 -2.51 4.33
CA GLN A 30 -0.47 -1.89 4.15
C GLN A 30 0.62 -2.93 3.89
N LEU A 31 0.65 -4.03 4.66
CA LEU A 31 1.59 -5.13 4.47
C LEU A 31 1.38 -5.82 3.12
N LEU A 32 0.12 -6.05 2.75
CA LEU A 32 -0.25 -6.67 1.48
C LEU A 32 0.18 -5.79 0.29
N GLY A 33 0.01 -4.47 0.38
CA GLY A 33 0.53 -3.52 -0.61
C GLY A 33 2.07 -3.53 -0.71
N ALA A 34 2.77 -3.63 0.42
CA ALA A 34 4.23 -3.74 0.43
C ALA A 34 4.71 -5.05 -0.21
N ILE A 35 4.09 -6.19 0.13
CA ILE A 35 4.38 -7.49 -0.47
C ILE A 35 4.13 -7.45 -1.99
N LEU A 36 3.01 -6.85 -2.42
CA LEU A 36 2.69 -6.70 -3.83
C LEU A 36 3.74 -5.86 -4.56
N MET A 37 4.16 -4.74 -3.97
CA MET A 37 5.21 -3.87 -4.52
C MET A 37 6.53 -4.64 -4.71
N ILE A 38 6.98 -5.37 -3.69
CA ILE A 38 8.21 -6.17 -3.73
C ILE A 38 8.08 -7.27 -4.78
N SER A 39 6.93 -7.95 -4.85
CA SER A 39 6.72 -9.03 -5.84
C SER A 39 6.82 -8.53 -7.28
N GLY A 40 6.30 -7.34 -7.59
CA GLY A 40 6.43 -6.73 -8.92
C GLY A 40 7.87 -6.38 -9.27
N ILE A 41 8.65 -5.89 -8.30
CA ILE A 41 10.07 -5.58 -8.49
C ILE A 41 10.83 -6.86 -8.82
N VAL A 42 10.63 -7.92 -8.02
CA VAL A 42 11.27 -9.21 -8.24
C VAL A 42 10.91 -9.77 -9.62
N LEU A 43 9.64 -9.70 -10.02
CA LEU A 43 9.21 -10.14 -11.36
C LEU A 43 9.92 -9.36 -12.48
N ALA A 44 10.05 -8.04 -12.36
CA ALA A 44 10.74 -7.23 -13.35
C ALA A 44 12.24 -7.59 -13.46
N PHE A 45 12.91 -7.82 -12.32
CA PHE A 45 14.30 -8.27 -12.31
C PHE A 45 14.47 -9.68 -12.91
N VAL A 46 13.58 -10.61 -12.56
CA VAL A 46 13.60 -11.96 -13.13
C VAL A 46 13.44 -11.89 -14.65
N ALA A 47 12.47 -11.12 -15.15
CA ALA A 47 12.27 -10.94 -16.58
C ALA A 47 13.54 -10.37 -17.27
N TYR A 48 14.18 -9.36 -16.67
CA TYR A 48 15.42 -8.78 -17.21
C TYR A 48 16.57 -9.80 -17.27
N PHE A 49 16.80 -10.55 -16.18
CA PHE A 49 17.87 -11.55 -16.14
C PHE A 49 17.60 -12.72 -17.09
N VAL A 50 16.35 -13.17 -17.21
CA VAL A 50 15.96 -14.24 -18.13
C VAL A 50 16.13 -13.77 -19.58
N ALA A 51 15.67 -12.56 -19.92
CA ALA A 51 15.87 -11.99 -21.25
C ALA A 51 17.36 -11.85 -21.62
N GLY A 52 18.20 -11.46 -20.66
CA GLY A 52 19.64 -11.31 -20.88
C GLY A 52 20.42 -12.63 -20.99
N ALA A 53 19.84 -13.74 -20.53
CA ALA A 53 20.46 -15.07 -20.61
C ALA A 53 20.15 -15.80 -21.93
N GLN A 54 19.33 -15.21 -22.80
CA GLN A 54 18.94 -15.81 -24.08
C GLN A 54 20.08 -15.71 -25.09
N ASN A 55 20.47 -16.87 -25.60
CA ASN A 55 21.44 -17.01 -26.67
C ASN A 55 21.15 -18.33 -27.39
N SER A 56 20.08 -18.34 -28.17
CA SER A 56 19.67 -19.54 -28.93
C SER A 56 20.43 -19.68 -30.25
N GLY A 57 21.19 -18.66 -30.66
CA GLY A 57 22.01 -18.66 -31.87
C GLY A 57 21.23 -18.36 -33.15
N ASP A 58 19.91 -18.17 -33.04
CA ASP A 58 19.02 -17.71 -34.11
C ASP A 58 18.40 -16.37 -33.72
N LEU A 59 18.71 -15.32 -34.51
CA LEU A 59 18.22 -13.96 -34.26
C LEU A 59 16.68 -13.86 -34.32
N ALA A 60 16.01 -14.71 -35.10
CA ALA A 60 14.55 -14.64 -35.22
C ALA A 60 13.88 -15.16 -33.93
N VAL A 61 14.40 -16.24 -33.37
CA VAL A 61 13.93 -16.83 -32.11
C VAL A 61 14.26 -15.90 -30.94
N ASP A 62 15.50 -15.42 -30.84
CA ASP A 62 15.92 -14.51 -29.78
C ASP A 62 15.06 -13.23 -29.73
N ASN A 63 14.63 -12.70 -30.88
CA ASN A 63 13.78 -11.50 -30.91
C ASN A 63 12.37 -11.75 -30.34
N ILE A 64 11.76 -12.90 -30.69
CA ILE A 64 10.43 -13.26 -30.20
C ILE A 64 10.47 -13.42 -28.68
N GLU A 65 11.44 -14.19 -28.18
CA GLU A 65 11.51 -14.43 -26.74
C GLU A 65 11.85 -13.14 -25.96
N HIS A 66 12.66 -12.25 -26.52
CA HIS A 66 12.95 -10.95 -25.90
C HIS A 66 11.69 -10.08 -25.76
N ASN A 67 10.81 -10.07 -26.76
CA ASN A 67 9.55 -9.32 -26.71
C ASN A 67 8.61 -9.85 -25.62
N GLU A 68 8.56 -11.17 -25.41
CA GLU A 68 7.77 -11.78 -24.33
C GLU A 68 8.26 -11.33 -22.96
N HIS A 69 9.58 -11.26 -22.76
CA HIS A 69 10.16 -10.77 -21.51
C HIS A 69 9.94 -9.28 -21.28
N ILE A 70 9.90 -8.47 -22.34
CA ILE A 70 9.51 -7.05 -22.25
C ILE A 70 8.07 -6.93 -21.73
N ILE A 71 7.14 -7.74 -22.24
CA ILE A 71 5.75 -7.76 -21.76
C ILE A 71 5.70 -8.14 -20.28
N LEU A 72 6.46 -9.18 -19.87
CA LEU A 72 6.58 -9.58 -18.47
C LEU A 72 7.17 -8.46 -17.59
N ALA A 73 8.19 -7.75 -18.06
CA ALA A 73 8.79 -6.63 -17.35
C ALA A 73 7.79 -5.47 -17.16
N ILE A 74 7.02 -5.12 -18.20
CA ILE A 74 5.98 -4.08 -18.13
C ILE A 74 4.86 -4.49 -17.15
N CYS A 75 4.44 -5.74 -17.18
CA CYS A 75 3.48 -6.29 -16.21
C CYS A 75 4.03 -6.20 -14.78
N GLY A 76 5.30 -6.58 -14.57
CA GLY A 76 5.98 -6.48 -13.27
C GLY A 76 6.00 -5.04 -12.74
N VAL A 77 6.38 -4.07 -13.58
CA VAL A 77 6.36 -2.64 -13.24
C VAL A 77 4.96 -2.16 -12.89
N SER A 78 3.95 -2.57 -13.66
CA SER A 78 2.55 -2.20 -13.40
C SER A 78 2.09 -2.70 -12.02
N ILE A 79 2.42 -3.94 -11.66
CA ILE A 79 2.12 -4.51 -10.33
C ILE A 79 2.85 -3.71 -9.23
N THR A 80 4.11 -3.35 -9.44
CA THR A 80 4.88 -2.51 -8.51
C THR A 80 4.20 -1.17 -8.27
N VAL A 81 3.75 -0.48 -9.33
CA VAL A 81 3.07 0.83 -9.21
C VAL A 81 1.77 0.70 -8.43
N VAL A 82 0.96 -0.32 -8.71
CA VAL A 82 -0.29 -0.58 -7.97
C VAL A 82 0.00 -0.89 -6.49
N GLY A 83 1.01 -1.73 -6.21
CA GLY A 83 1.47 -2.03 -4.86
C GLY A 83 1.94 -0.79 -4.11
N ALA A 84 2.72 0.07 -4.75
CA ALA A 84 3.20 1.33 -4.18
C ALA A 84 2.03 2.29 -3.86
N ALA A 85 1.08 2.47 -4.77
CA ALA A 85 -0.10 3.29 -4.54
C ALA A 85 -0.93 2.77 -3.35
N MET A 86 -1.10 1.44 -3.27
CA MET A 86 -1.79 0.80 -2.16
C MET A 86 -1.05 1.02 -0.83
N PHE A 87 0.27 0.80 -0.80
CA PHE A 87 1.11 1.02 0.38
C PHE A 87 1.04 2.47 0.89
N ILE A 88 1.16 3.45 -0.02
CA ILE A 88 1.10 4.88 0.32
C ILE A 88 -0.28 5.23 0.89
N LYS A 89 -1.37 4.82 0.23
CA LYS A 89 -2.75 5.11 0.67
C LYS A 89 -3.00 4.63 2.10
N PHE A 90 -2.65 3.38 2.40
CA PHE A 90 -2.87 2.81 3.74
C PHE A 90 -1.87 3.36 4.77
N GLY A 91 -0.64 3.69 4.35
CA GLY A 91 0.36 4.36 5.18
C GLY A 91 -0.09 5.75 5.65
N ILE A 92 -0.61 6.58 4.73
CA ILE A 92 -1.10 7.94 5.05
C ILE A 92 -2.29 7.88 5.99
N THR A 93 -3.23 6.96 5.76
CA THR A 93 -4.41 6.78 6.62
C THR A 93 -4.01 6.49 8.06
N ARG A 94 -3.00 5.64 8.25
CA ARG A 94 -2.45 5.31 9.57
C ARG A 94 -1.76 6.52 10.22
N PHE A 95 -0.97 7.27 9.45
CA PHE A 95 -0.29 8.47 9.93
C PHE A 95 -1.30 9.53 10.40
N MET A 96 -2.32 9.83 9.60
CA MET A 96 -3.37 10.79 9.98
C MET A 96 -4.09 10.39 11.26
N ARG A 97 -4.40 9.10 11.45
CA ARG A 97 -5.04 8.62 12.68
C ARG A 97 -4.15 8.83 13.90
N PHE A 98 -2.87 8.45 13.81
CA PHE A 98 -1.92 8.68 14.90
C PHE A 98 -1.82 10.17 15.23
N TRP A 99 -1.74 11.01 14.18
CA TRP A 99 -1.62 12.45 14.33
C TRP A 99 -2.86 13.08 15.00
N LEU A 100 -4.07 12.66 14.60
CA LEU A 100 -5.33 13.10 15.20
C LEU A 100 -5.46 12.69 16.67
N ILE A 101 -5.16 11.43 17.00
CA ILE A 101 -5.19 10.95 18.39
C ILE A 101 -4.23 11.76 19.26
N ARG A 102 -3.01 12.03 18.77
CA ARG A 102 -2.04 12.86 19.46
C ARG A 102 -2.58 14.27 19.69
N LYS A 103 -3.20 14.87 18.67
CA LYS A 103 -3.76 16.22 18.77
C LYS A 103 -4.86 16.34 19.82
N ILE A 104 -5.81 15.40 19.84
CA ILE A 104 -6.87 15.37 20.87
C ILE A 104 -6.27 15.24 22.28
N TYR A 105 -5.24 14.41 22.44
CA TYR A 105 -4.57 14.23 23.74
C TYR A 105 -3.82 15.49 24.21
N GLU A 106 -3.18 16.21 23.28
CA GLU A 106 -2.47 17.46 23.58
C GLU A 106 -3.43 18.59 23.95
N ASP A 107 -4.56 18.74 23.23
CA ASP A 107 -5.55 19.78 23.49
C ASP A 107 -6.32 19.53 24.80
N GLY A 108 -6.57 18.27 25.17
CA GLY A 108 -7.26 17.91 26.43
C GLY A 108 -6.45 18.13 27.71
N LYS A 109 -5.19 18.55 27.60
CA LYS A 109 -4.34 18.91 28.75
C LYS A 109 -4.28 20.42 29.03
N SER A 110 -4.93 21.25 28.22
CA SER A 110 -5.08 22.70 28.43
C SER A 110 -6.41 23.05 29.08
#